data_AF-A0A927L820-F1
#
_entry.id   AF-A0A927L820-F1
#
_cell.length_a   1.000
_cell.length_b   1.000
_cell.length_c   1.000
_cell.angle_alpha   90.00
_cell.angle_beta   90.00
_cell.angle_gamma   90.00
#
_symmetry.space_group_name_H-M   'P 1'
#
loop_
_entity.id
_entity.type
_entity.pdbx_description
1 polymer ?
#
loop_
_entity_poly.entity_id
_entity_poly.type
_entity_poly.pdbx_seq_one_letter_code
_entity_poly.pdbx_strand_id
1 'polypeptide(L)'
;MTGLAVEILWPSSLPSDPAEEGQDLLREAGVDTRCMLLPTRRGAADVVLVIVMTAVLDPFLRTLFQKVAEEAYKGLQAFTGRLFETAGQGTSAPQGVVFEVPAGGRVTFTPDLPEGAYEQAVGLDVRDQRWDWDSRSAMWVPS
;
A
#
# COMPACT_ATOMS: atom_id res chain seq x y z
N MET A 1 -1.62 24.34 -7.00
CA MET A 1 -1.77 22.91 -7.33
C MET A 1 -0.92 22.13 -6.36
N THR A 2 -1.50 21.61 -5.28
CA THR A 2 -0.81 20.68 -4.37
C THR A 2 -0.87 19.30 -5.01
N GLY A 3 0.24 18.83 -5.58
CA GLY A 3 0.34 17.49 -6.16
C GLY A 3 0.19 16.41 -5.08
N LEU A 4 -0.32 15.24 -5.47
CA LEU A 4 -0.31 14.06 -4.61
C LEU A 4 1.14 13.58 -4.48
N ALA A 5 1.59 13.31 -3.25
CA ALA A 5 2.93 12.81 -2.97
C ALA A 5 2.88 11.51 -2.16
N VAL A 6 3.68 10.52 -2.57
CA VAL A 6 3.79 9.20 -1.93
C VAL A 6 5.24 8.88 -1.65
N GLU A 7 5.53 8.42 -0.44
CA GLU A 7 6.82 7.85 -0.09
C GLU A 7 6.69 6.35 0.15
N ILE A 8 7.46 5.55 -0.59
CA ILE A 8 7.57 4.10 -0.36
C ILE A 8 8.84 3.87 0.45
N LEU A 9 8.67 3.35 1.66
CA LEU A 9 9.73 2.95 2.57
C LEU A 9 9.93 1.44 2.43
N TRP A 10 10.98 1.06 1.71
CA TRP A 10 11.24 -0.31 1.32
C TRP A 10 12.34 -0.94 2.16
N PRO A 11 12.15 -2.13 2.77
CA PRO A 11 13.20 -2.80 3.52
C PRO A 11 14.40 -3.15 2.63
N SER A 12 15.61 -2.73 3.00
CA SER A 12 16.85 -3.02 2.24
C SER A 12 17.21 -4.51 2.16
N SER A 13 16.54 -5.36 2.95
CA SER A 13 16.67 -6.82 2.93
C SER A 13 15.89 -7.48 1.79
N LEU A 14 14.98 -6.76 1.15
CA LEU A 14 14.15 -7.26 0.05
C LEU A 14 14.70 -6.77 -1.31
N PRO A 15 14.48 -7.51 -2.41
CA PRO A 15 14.79 -7.05 -3.76
C PRO A 15 14.15 -5.68 -4.04
N SER A 16 14.83 -4.80 -4.80
CA SER A 16 14.31 -3.45 -5.09
C SER A 16 13.36 -3.40 -6.29
N ASP A 17 13.43 -4.36 -7.21
CA ASP A 17 12.61 -4.41 -8.44
C ASP A 17 11.11 -4.15 -8.16
N PRO A 18 10.45 -4.76 -7.16
CA PRO A 18 9.04 -4.50 -6.88
C PRO A 18 8.76 -3.07 -6.43
N ALA A 19 9.71 -2.46 -5.71
CA ALA A 19 9.59 -1.08 -5.23
C ALA A 19 9.73 -0.10 -6.39
N GLU A 20 10.60 -0.41 -7.35
CA GLU A 20 10.80 0.37 -8.58
C GLU A 20 9.55 0.27 -9.48
N GLU A 21 9.02 -0.93 -9.69
CA GLU A 21 7.78 -1.15 -10.45
C GLU A 21 6.56 -0.45 -9.82
N GLY A 22 6.43 -0.52 -8.49
CA GLY A 22 5.38 0.19 -7.76
C GLY A 22 5.52 1.71 -7.89
N GLN A 23 6.75 2.22 -7.84
CA GLN A 23 7.03 3.65 -8.04
C GLN A 23 6.66 4.11 -9.45
N ASP A 24 6.98 3.33 -10.47
CA ASP A 24 6.68 3.67 -11.86
C ASP A 24 5.16 3.67 -12.13
N LEU A 25 4.41 2.71 -11.57
CA LEU A 25 2.94 2.70 -11.65
C LEU A 25 2.32 3.98 -11.06
N LEU A 26 2.81 4.44 -9.91
CA LEU A 26 2.33 5.68 -9.29
C LEU A 26 2.71 6.93 -10.10
N ARG A 27 3.90 6.94 -10.71
CA ARG A 27 4.34 8.03 -11.60
C ARG A 27 3.54 8.09 -12.89
N GLU A 28 3.21 6.94 -13.49
CA GLU A 28 2.31 6.84 -14.64
C GLU A 28 0.91 7.39 -14.32
N ALA A 29 0.44 7.20 -13.09
CA ALA A 29 -0.77 7.84 -12.56
C ALA A 29 -0.59 9.35 -12.23
N GLY A 30 0.58 9.93 -12.50
CA GLY A 30 0.89 11.34 -12.28
C GLY A 30 0.96 11.71 -10.79
N VAL A 31 1.43 10.80 -9.95
CA VAL A 31 1.72 11.02 -8.52
C VAL A 31 3.21 11.19 -8.31
N ASP A 32 3.58 12.24 -7.57
CA ASP A 32 4.96 12.45 -7.18
C ASP A 32 5.38 11.36 -6.18
N THR A 33 6.24 10.45 -6.62
CA THR A 33 6.54 9.24 -5.86
C THR A 33 8.02 9.10 -5.65
N ARG A 34 8.40 8.89 -4.39
CA ARG A 34 9.77 8.63 -3.96
C ARG A 34 9.86 7.28 -3.25
N CYS A 35 10.70 6.39 -3.78
CA CYS A 35 11.10 5.17 -3.07
C CYS A 35 12.38 5.43 -2.26
N MET A 36 12.42 4.99 -1.01
CA MET A 36 13.57 5.06 -0.11
C MET A 36 13.83 3.69 0.50
N LEU A 37 15.06 3.19 0.33
CA LEU A 37 15.52 1.97 1.00
C LEU A 37 15.81 2.27 2.47
N LEU A 38 15.17 1.54 3.37
CA LEU A 38 15.37 1.63 4.81
C LEU A 38 16.26 0.50 5.32
N PRO A 39 17.24 0.80 6.20
CA PRO A 39 17.99 -0.22 6.91
C PRO A 39 17.05 -1.14 7.70
N THR A 40 17.15 -2.44 7.46
CA THR A 40 16.34 -3.46 8.12
C THR A 40 16.57 -3.43 9.65
N ARG A 41 15.59 -2.94 10.43
CA ARG A 41 15.59 -3.05 11.90
C ARG A 41 14.90 -4.36 12.29
N ARG A 42 15.45 -5.09 13.28
CA ARG A 42 14.84 -6.35 13.77
C ARG A 42 13.35 -6.13 14.09
N GLY A 43 12.47 -6.89 13.44
CA GLY A 43 11.01 -6.86 13.63
C GLY A 43 10.21 -6.05 12.59
N ALA A 44 10.83 -5.12 11.86
CA ALA A 44 10.21 -4.40 10.74
C ALA A 44 10.76 -4.88 9.37
N ALA A 45 11.46 -6.02 9.39
CA ALA A 45 12.27 -6.48 8.27
C ALA A 45 11.47 -6.86 7.03
N ASP A 46 10.17 -7.08 7.20
CA ASP A 46 9.33 -7.75 6.22
C ASP A 46 8.05 -6.96 5.93
N VAL A 47 7.95 -5.68 6.32
CA VAL A 47 6.77 -4.85 6.03
C VAL A 47 7.18 -3.66 5.20
N VAL A 48 6.46 -3.43 4.11
CA VAL A 48 6.61 -2.24 3.25
C VAL A 48 5.70 -1.15 3.80
N LEU A 49 6.23 0.04 4.03
CA LEU A 49 5.44 1.18 4.51
C LEU A 49 5.26 2.19 3.36
N VAL A 50 4.02 2.42 2.97
CA VAL A 50 3.61 3.40 1.96
C VAL A 50 3.00 4.58 2.69
N ILE A 51 3.74 5.69 2.76
CA ILE A 51 3.28 6.93 3.36
C ILE A 51 2.60 7.76 2.29
N VAL A 52 1.32 8.03 2.51
CA VAL A 52 0.52 8.90 1.64
C VAL A 52 0.51 10.29 2.24
N MET A 53 1.29 11.24 1.71
CA MET A 53 1.46 12.58 2.33
C MET A 53 0.23 13.50 2.24
N THR A 54 -0.93 12.97 1.90
CA THR A 54 -2.20 13.71 1.89
C THR A 54 -3.05 13.34 3.09
N ALA A 55 -3.70 14.32 3.71
CA ALA A 55 -4.49 14.14 4.94
C ALA A 55 -5.75 13.26 4.77
N VAL A 56 -6.11 12.83 3.56
CA VAL A 56 -7.34 12.07 3.29
C VAL A 56 -7.05 10.93 2.30
N LEU A 57 -7.20 9.68 2.76
CA LEU A 57 -6.90 8.46 1.97
C LEU A 57 -7.92 8.22 0.84
N ASP A 58 -9.23 8.45 1.08
CA ASP A 58 -10.29 8.18 0.09
C ASP A 58 -10.18 9.04 -1.20
N PRO A 59 -9.99 10.38 -1.14
CA PRO A 59 -9.73 11.19 -2.33
C PRO A 59 -8.41 10.81 -3.01
N PHE A 60 -7.40 10.39 -2.25
CA PHE A 60 -6.13 9.94 -2.79
C PHE A 60 -6.31 8.65 -3.60
N LEU A 61 -6.92 7.62 -3.03
CA LEU A 61 -7.18 6.34 -3.71
C LEU A 61 -8.11 6.53 -4.92
N ARG A 62 -9.17 7.35 -4.78
CA ARG A 62 -10.04 7.69 -5.90
C ARG A 62 -9.27 8.41 -7.01
N THR A 63 -8.47 9.42 -6.69
CA THR A 63 -7.71 10.18 -7.69
C THR A 63 -6.61 9.34 -8.35
N LEU A 64 -5.97 8.46 -7.58
CA LEU A 64 -4.90 7.58 -8.03
C LEU A 64 -5.42 6.61 -9.09
N PHE A 65 -6.58 5.98 -8.85
CA PHE A 65 -7.09 4.95 -9.73
C PHE A 65 -8.10 5.43 -10.78
N GLN A 66 -8.73 6.59 -10.57
CA GLN A 66 -9.57 7.22 -11.59
C GLN A 66 -8.77 7.61 -12.85
N LYS A 67 -7.47 7.87 -12.72
CA LYS A 67 -6.58 8.22 -13.84
C LYS A 67 -6.18 7.05 -14.72
N VAL A 68 -6.23 5.82 -14.20
CA VAL A 68 -5.97 4.61 -14.99
C VAL A 68 -7.25 3.97 -15.53
N ALA A 69 -8.41 4.61 -15.35
CA ALA A 69 -9.74 4.11 -15.72
C ALA A 69 -10.08 2.73 -15.12
N GLU A 70 -9.37 2.33 -14.06
CA GLU A 70 -9.64 1.13 -13.29
C GLU A 70 -10.51 1.46 -12.08
N GLU A 71 -11.31 0.49 -11.66
CA GLU A 71 -12.01 0.58 -10.38
C GLU A 71 -10.97 0.70 -9.26
N ALA A 72 -11.19 1.60 -8.30
CA ALA A 72 -10.18 1.95 -7.30
C ALA A 72 -9.65 0.75 -6.51
N TYR A 73 -10.47 -0.25 -6.26
CA TYR A 73 -10.05 -1.46 -5.58
C TYR A 73 -9.16 -2.35 -6.46
N LYS A 74 -9.38 -2.40 -7.78
CA LYS A 74 -8.57 -3.20 -8.72
C LYS A 74 -7.16 -2.63 -8.84
N GLY A 75 -7.05 -1.31 -8.94
CA GLY A 75 -5.73 -0.67 -8.96
C GLY A 75 -5.00 -0.84 -7.61
N LEU A 76 -5.72 -0.81 -6.49
CA LEU A 76 -5.14 -1.06 -5.16
C LEU A 76 -4.65 -2.51 -5.03
N GLN A 77 -5.45 -3.46 -5.53
CA GLN A 77 -5.09 -4.87 -5.60
C GLN A 77 -3.87 -5.09 -6.51
N ALA A 78 -3.84 -4.48 -7.69
CA ALA A 78 -2.71 -4.58 -8.61
C ALA A 78 -1.42 -3.98 -8.01
N PHE A 79 -1.52 -2.82 -7.38
CA PHE A 79 -0.38 -2.17 -6.74
C PHE A 79 0.16 -3.02 -5.57
N THR A 80 -0.70 -3.43 -4.63
CA THR A 80 -0.26 -4.29 -3.51
C THR A 80 0.24 -5.64 -4.00
N GLY A 81 -0.43 -6.23 -5.00
CA GLY A 81 -0.02 -7.45 -5.68
C GLY A 81 1.40 -7.36 -6.21
N ARG A 82 1.77 -6.30 -6.94
CA ARG A 82 3.14 -6.10 -7.44
C ARG A 82 4.18 -6.00 -6.33
N LEU A 83 3.85 -5.33 -5.22
CA LEU A 83 4.74 -5.27 -4.06
C LEU A 83 4.93 -6.66 -3.42
N PHE A 84 3.98 -7.59 -3.60
CA PHE A 84 4.07 -8.98 -3.15
C PHE A 84 4.65 -9.95 -4.20
N GLU A 85 4.47 -9.69 -5.51
CA GLU A 85 4.57 -10.71 -6.57
C GLU A 85 6.00 -11.07 -7.03
N THR A 86 7.06 -10.50 -6.46
CA THR A 86 8.43 -10.92 -6.81
C THR A 86 9.11 -11.74 -5.71
N ALA A 87 8.37 -12.70 -5.13
CA ALA A 87 8.99 -13.90 -4.53
C ALA A 87 9.23 -14.95 -5.62
N GLY A 88 10.04 -14.62 -6.62
CA GLY A 88 10.61 -15.62 -7.53
C GLY A 88 11.51 -16.58 -6.73
N GLN A 89 11.26 -17.88 -6.88
CA GLN A 89 12.09 -19.03 -6.46
C GLN A 89 13.08 -18.76 -5.31
N GLY A 90 12.58 -18.66 -4.07
CA GLY A 90 13.41 -18.67 -2.86
C GLY A 90 13.78 -17.30 -2.29
N THR A 91 13.24 -16.21 -2.82
CA THR A 91 13.43 -14.85 -2.30
C THR A 91 12.30 -14.46 -1.35
N SER A 92 12.64 -13.74 -0.26
CA SER A 92 11.65 -13.28 0.73
C SER A 92 10.75 -12.20 0.13
N ALA A 93 9.43 -12.31 0.30
CA ALA A 93 8.46 -11.25 0.04
C ALA A 93 8.10 -10.50 1.34
N PRO A 94 7.56 -9.28 1.22
CA PRO A 94 6.92 -8.62 2.35
C PRO A 94 5.79 -9.48 2.94
N GLN A 95 5.70 -9.54 4.27
CA GLN A 95 4.59 -10.09 5.03
C GLN A 95 3.38 -9.14 5.05
N GLY A 96 3.58 -7.86 4.74
CA GLY A 96 2.50 -6.90 4.61
C GLY A 96 2.92 -5.58 3.96
N VAL A 97 1.93 -4.88 3.41
CA VAL A 97 2.04 -3.52 2.90
C VAL A 97 1.17 -2.63 3.77
N VAL A 98 1.79 -1.69 4.45
CA VAL A 98 1.13 -0.76 5.36
C VAL A 98 0.94 0.56 4.65
N PHE A 99 -0.30 1.00 4.50
CA PHE A 99 -0.62 2.37 4.09
C PHE A 99 -0.78 3.22 5.33
N GLU A 100 -0.02 4.31 5.43
CA GLU A 100 -0.08 5.26 6.54
C GLU A 100 -0.41 6.67 6.04
N VAL A 101 -1.32 7.34 6.74
CA VAL A 101 -1.66 8.76 6.50
C VAL A 101 -1.10 9.65 7.61
N PRO A 102 -0.79 10.94 7.33
CA PRO A 102 -0.24 11.88 8.30
C PRO A 102 -1.07 12.05 9.57
N ALA A 103 -2.38 11.85 9.48
CA ALA A 103 -3.31 11.84 10.62
C ALA A 103 -3.29 10.50 11.38
N GLY A 104 -2.13 9.84 11.50
CA GLY A 104 -1.93 8.62 12.31
C GLY A 104 -2.67 7.36 11.86
N GLY A 105 -3.47 7.44 10.80
CA GLY A 105 -4.27 6.35 10.26
C GLY A 105 -3.46 5.29 9.53
N ARG A 106 -3.86 4.03 9.66
CA ARG A 106 -3.15 2.89 9.07
C ARG A 106 -4.07 1.80 8.55
N VAL A 107 -3.71 1.20 7.42
CA VAL A 107 -4.32 -0.05 6.92
C VAL A 107 -3.21 -1.01 6.53
N THR A 108 -3.30 -2.25 7.00
CA THR A 108 -2.34 -3.31 6.66
C THR A 108 -2.93 -4.25 5.62
N PHE A 109 -2.32 -4.30 4.44
CA PHE A 109 -2.63 -5.29 3.41
C PHE A 109 -1.70 -6.49 3.54
N THR A 110 -2.24 -7.70 3.41
CA THR A 110 -1.48 -8.96 3.42
C THR A 110 -1.64 -9.70 2.08
N PRO A 111 -0.74 -10.64 1.73
CA PRO A 111 -0.74 -11.28 0.42
C PRO A 111 -2.04 -12.04 0.06
N ASP A 112 -2.74 -12.58 1.06
CA ASP A 112 -3.89 -13.48 0.86
C ASP A 112 -5.24 -12.77 1.01
N LEU A 113 -5.29 -11.45 0.84
CA LEU A 113 -6.54 -10.71 0.94
C LEU A 113 -7.49 -11.05 -0.22
N PRO A 114 -8.77 -11.36 0.06
CA PRO A 114 -9.75 -11.58 -0.99
C PRO A 114 -10.12 -10.27 -1.70
N GLU A 115 -10.62 -10.34 -2.92
CA GLU A 115 -11.07 -9.17 -3.71
C GLU A 115 -12.01 -8.25 -2.92
N GLY A 116 -12.98 -8.83 -2.21
CA GLY A 116 -13.92 -8.06 -1.37
C GLY A 116 -13.26 -7.29 -0.22
N ALA A 117 -12.06 -7.67 0.23
CA ALA A 117 -11.30 -6.89 1.21
C ALA A 117 -10.80 -5.57 0.59
N TYR A 118 -10.35 -5.61 -0.66
CA TYR A 118 -9.94 -4.41 -1.40
C TYR A 118 -11.12 -3.49 -1.68
N GLU A 119 -12.27 -4.04 -2.05
CA GLU A 119 -13.50 -3.26 -2.22
C GLU A 119 -13.88 -2.51 -0.95
N GLN A 120 -13.86 -3.20 0.20
CA GLN A 120 -14.14 -2.57 1.50
C GLN A 120 -13.07 -1.53 1.88
N ALA A 121 -11.80 -1.80 1.57
CA ALA A 121 -10.68 -0.94 1.97
C ALA A 121 -10.77 0.48 1.39
N VAL A 122 -11.26 0.62 0.16
CA VAL A 122 -11.46 1.94 -0.49
C VAL A 122 -12.44 2.81 0.30
N GLY A 123 -13.39 2.21 1.02
CA GLY A 123 -14.40 2.91 1.81
C GLY A 123 -14.02 3.19 3.26
N LEU A 124 -12.84 2.77 3.73
CA LEU A 124 -12.46 2.91 5.13
C LEU A 124 -12.19 4.37 5.50
N ASP A 125 -12.75 4.79 6.63
CA ASP A 125 -12.32 6.01 7.31
C ASP A 125 -11.13 5.71 8.21
N VAL A 126 -9.94 5.90 7.66
CA VAL A 126 -8.68 5.58 8.33
C VAL A 126 -8.21 6.65 9.31
N ARG A 127 -8.92 7.78 9.46
CA ARG A 127 -8.47 8.89 10.32
C ARG A 127 -8.19 8.41 11.74
N ASP A 128 -6.94 8.57 12.19
CA ASP A 128 -6.43 8.19 13.52
C ASP A 128 -6.70 6.73 13.94
N GLN A 129 -7.07 5.85 12.99
CA GLN A 129 -7.46 4.46 13.24
C GLN A 129 -6.57 3.48 12.50
N ARG A 130 -6.36 2.32 13.10
CA ARG A 130 -5.61 1.22 12.51
C ARG A 130 -6.59 0.13 12.10
N TRP A 131 -6.46 -0.38 10.89
CA TRP A 131 -7.34 -1.41 10.35
C TRP A 131 -6.54 -2.63 9.95
N ASP A 132 -6.99 -3.78 10.44
CA ASP A 132 -6.49 -5.09 10.02
C ASP A 132 -7.67 -5.93 9.51
N TRP A 133 -7.39 -6.81 8.56
CA TRP A 133 -8.39 -7.71 8.01
C TRP A 133 -8.61 -8.90 8.94
N ASP A 134 -9.86 -9.09 9.41
CA ASP A 134 -10.27 -10.31 10.10
C ASP A 134 -10.87 -11.31 9.11
N SER A 135 -10.10 -12.35 8.79
CA SER A 135 -10.52 -13.40 7.87
C SER A 135 -11.72 -14.22 8.37
N ARG A 136 -12.00 -14.22 9.68
CA ARG A 136 -13.14 -14.95 10.25
C ARG A 136 -14.45 -14.24 10.01
N SER A 137 -14.45 -12.92 10.13
CA SER A 137 -15.63 -12.09 9.90
C SER A 137 -15.71 -11.55 8.47
N ALA A 138 -14.65 -11.73 7.67
CA ALA A 138 -14.52 -11.18 6.31
C ALA A 138 -14.76 -9.66 6.29
N MET A 139 -14.20 -8.97 7.28
CA MET A 139 -14.33 -7.53 7.48
C MET A 139 -13.03 -6.92 7.98
N TRP A 140 -12.85 -5.64 7.71
CA TRP A 140 -11.84 -4.82 8.36
C TRP A 140 -12.28 -4.51 9.80
N VAL A 141 -11.37 -4.69 10.76
CA VAL A 141 -11.59 -4.40 12.17
C VAL A 141 -10.56 -3.39 12.69
N PRO A 142 -10.94 -2.48 13.61
CA PRO A 142 -9.98 -1.61 14.28
C PRO A 142 -8.99 -2.43 15.13
N SER A 143 -7.70 -2.10 15.05
CA SER A 143 -6.62 -2.66 15.89
C SER A 143 -6.26 -1.78 17.08
#